data_AF-A0AAV2UY65-F1
#
_entry.id   AF-A0AAV2UY65-F1
#
_cell.length_a   1.000
_cell.length_b   1.000
_cell.length_c   1.000
_cell.angle_alpha   90.00
_cell.angle_beta   90.00
_cell.angle_gamma   90.00
#
_symmetry.space_group_name_H-M   'P 1'
#
loop_
_entity.id
_entity.type
_entity.pdbx_description
1 polymer ?
#
loop_
_entity_poly.entity_id
_entity_poly.type
_entity_poly.pdbx_seq_one_letter_code
_entity_poly.pdbx_strand_id
1 'polypeptide(L)'
;MTTSVSFGETSKRNEGRVKNIVYLDFDGTITGAHGREVISSPLCEALSNKATFDERMCYKNEYDASDNKVKITENAKKFLQDVNKLHPQVKIVIISRNHENYIKALLEFENIDHRNITIYPRGVGNKIGPGEDKYKAVVSHEKKPECLPGFRLICDDDEIDGEEMYNGLKHTGRSQLVKYHNEKPGQFKWGEYFKEILTNCDIAVKEYLNGKIGSRFHLFTAKVDEKIGDQSFKDRYSQVKGDILKRAIINNLKNDIEKIDNLDDLKDFIKKFKQSSEYMTLSKAQGLFTKVTGIKTDSQRAVEEIFSKALKDLQSPKLAMR
;
A
#
# COMPACT_ATOMS: atom_id res chain seq x y z
N MET A 1 17.19 36.73 7.79
CA MET A 1 17.98 35.66 7.14
C MET A 1 17.15 34.39 7.21
N THR A 2 16.41 34.09 6.15
CA THR A 2 15.58 32.88 6.06
C THR A 2 16.37 31.81 5.34
N THR A 3 16.85 30.82 6.10
CA THR A 3 17.54 29.64 5.60
C THR A 3 16.58 28.84 4.72
N SER A 4 16.90 28.76 3.43
CA SER A 4 16.29 27.84 2.47
C SER A 4 16.57 26.40 2.90
N VAL A 5 15.54 25.72 3.38
CA VAL A 5 15.60 24.29 3.73
C VAL A 5 15.73 23.51 2.42
N SER A 6 16.89 22.90 2.21
CA SER A 6 17.17 22.10 1.02
C SER A 6 16.37 20.79 1.04
N PHE A 7 16.03 20.28 -0.14
CA PHE A 7 15.27 19.03 -0.35
C PHE A 7 15.89 17.79 0.33
N GLY A 8 17.16 17.85 0.73
CA GLY A 8 17.82 16.81 1.53
C GLY A 8 17.36 16.75 3.00
N GLU A 9 16.73 17.80 3.53
CA GLU A 9 16.25 17.83 4.92
C GLU A 9 14.84 17.24 5.09
N THR A 10 13.98 17.29 4.05
CA THR A 10 12.62 16.71 4.09
C THR A 10 12.63 15.19 3.92
N SER A 11 13.58 14.62 3.17
CA SER A 11 13.74 13.15 3.11
C SER A 11 14.32 12.59 4.41
N LYS A 12 15.31 13.27 5.00
CA LYS A 12 15.89 12.91 6.32
C LYS A 12 14.90 13.02 7.47
N ARG A 13 13.96 13.98 7.43
CA ARG A 13 12.90 14.12 8.45
C ARG A 13 11.88 12.97 8.45
N ASN A 14 11.81 12.14 7.41
CA ASN A 14 10.87 11.00 7.33
C ASN A 14 11.52 9.64 7.63
N GLU A 15 12.82 9.60 7.91
CA GLU A 15 13.50 8.39 8.36
C GLU A 15 12.89 7.94 9.71
N GLY A 16 12.32 6.74 9.73
CA GLY A 16 11.72 6.14 10.93
C GLY A 16 10.23 6.41 11.15
N ARG A 17 9.46 6.97 10.20
CA ARG A 17 7.99 7.11 10.33
C ARG A 17 7.23 6.10 9.47
N VAL A 18 6.27 5.40 10.08
CA VAL A 18 5.44 4.39 9.42
C VAL A 18 4.00 4.89 9.36
N LYS A 19 3.58 5.36 8.18
CA LYS A 19 2.21 5.87 7.98
C LYS A 19 1.25 4.81 7.44
N ASN A 20 1.74 3.87 6.66
CA ASN A 20 0.91 2.90 5.94
C ASN A 20 1.30 1.48 6.34
N ILE A 21 0.32 0.69 6.78
CA ILE A 21 0.56 -0.64 7.32
C ILE A 21 -0.43 -1.63 6.70
N VAL A 22 0.09 -2.78 6.29
CA VAL A 22 -0.68 -3.91 5.77
C VAL A 22 -0.61 -5.02 6.82
N TYR A 23 -1.72 -5.25 7.51
CA TYR A 23 -1.90 -6.35 8.46
C TYR A 23 -2.47 -7.56 7.73
N LEU A 24 -1.79 -8.69 7.83
CA LEU A 24 -2.19 -9.93 7.15
C LEU A 24 -2.22 -11.06 8.17
N ASP A 25 -3.31 -11.83 8.16
CA ASP A 25 -3.22 -13.21 8.63
C ASP A 25 -2.34 -14.05 7.68
N PHE A 26 -1.87 -15.20 8.18
CA PHE A 26 -1.03 -16.10 7.41
C PHE A 26 -1.79 -17.29 6.81
N ASP A 27 -2.45 -18.09 7.65
CA ASP A 27 -2.94 -19.42 7.30
C ASP A 27 -4.37 -19.38 6.79
N GLY A 28 -4.54 -19.48 5.47
CA GLY A 28 -5.83 -19.33 4.80
C GLY A 28 -5.97 -17.96 4.14
N THR A 29 -5.17 -16.99 4.57
CA THR A 29 -5.05 -15.69 3.92
C THR A 29 -3.90 -15.66 2.90
N ILE A 30 -2.65 -15.77 3.37
CA ILE A 30 -1.46 -15.81 2.49
C ILE A 30 -1.35 -17.20 1.84
N THR A 31 -1.62 -18.25 2.60
CA THR A 31 -1.71 -19.64 2.11
C THR A 31 -3.13 -19.99 1.66
N GLY A 32 -3.30 -21.14 1.02
CA GLY A 32 -4.61 -21.63 0.56
C GLY A 32 -5.37 -22.49 1.58
N ALA A 33 -4.90 -22.62 2.82
CA ALA A 33 -5.46 -23.53 3.82
C ALA A 33 -5.59 -22.85 5.17
N HIS A 34 -6.80 -22.89 5.72
CA HIS A 34 -7.14 -22.30 7.02
C HIS A 34 -6.25 -22.89 8.14
N GLY A 35 -5.83 -22.06 9.09
CA GLY A 35 -4.86 -22.44 10.13
C GLY A 35 -5.22 -23.69 10.96
N ARG A 36 -6.51 -23.95 11.18
CA ARG A 36 -7.00 -25.18 11.86
C ARG A 36 -6.60 -26.48 11.15
N GLU A 37 -6.40 -26.45 9.83
CA GLU A 37 -5.97 -27.63 9.06
C GLU A 37 -4.44 -27.79 9.04
N VAL A 38 -3.70 -26.71 9.32
CA VAL A 38 -2.24 -26.64 9.10
C VAL A 38 -1.45 -26.74 10.40
N ILE A 39 -1.95 -26.15 11.50
CA ILE A 39 -1.19 -25.97 12.75
C ILE A 39 -0.70 -27.28 13.39
N SER A 40 -1.43 -28.38 13.18
CA SER A 40 -1.08 -29.73 13.65
C SER A 40 -0.60 -30.65 12.54
N SER A 41 -0.27 -30.11 11.36
CA SER A 41 0.26 -30.91 10.25
C SER A 41 1.72 -31.31 10.53
N PRO A 42 2.18 -32.49 10.03
CA PRO A 42 3.54 -32.96 10.26
C PRO A 42 4.62 -31.95 9.82
N LEU A 43 4.43 -31.32 8.66
CA LEU A 43 5.36 -30.31 8.13
C LEU A 43 5.41 -29.06 9.01
N CYS A 44 4.25 -28.59 9.50
CA CYS A 44 4.18 -27.42 10.37
C CYS A 44 4.88 -27.68 11.72
N GLU A 45 4.61 -28.82 12.33
CA GLU A 45 5.25 -29.22 13.59
C GLU A 45 6.75 -29.42 13.41
N ALA A 46 7.17 -30.07 12.32
CA ALA A 46 8.59 -30.28 12.01
C ALA A 46 9.35 -28.96 11.81
N LEU A 47 8.73 -27.95 11.18
CA LEU A 47 9.34 -26.64 10.97
C LEU A 47 9.29 -25.74 12.20
N SER A 48 8.44 -26.02 13.19
CA SER A 48 8.21 -25.16 14.36
C SER A 48 9.50 -24.78 15.12
N ASN A 49 10.48 -25.68 15.17
CA ASN A 49 11.74 -25.52 15.89
C ASN A 49 12.97 -25.28 14.99
N LYS A 50 12.79 -25.11 13.67
CA LYS A 50 13.88 -24.86 12.72
C LYS A 50 14.24 -23.37 12.68
N ALA A 51 15.16 -22.98 13.55
CA ALA A 51 15.46 -21.58 13.86
C ALA A 51 16.31 -20.89 12.78
N THR A 52 17.09 -21.64 12.01
CA THR A 52 17.98 -21.09 10.96
C THR A 52 17.45 -21.31 9.55
N PHE A 53 17.96 -20.52 8.60
CA PHE A 53 17.62 -20.65 7.18
C PHE A 53 17.98 -22.05 6.64
N ASP A 54 19.20 -22.52 6.91
CA ASP A 54 19.69 -23.80 6.41
C ASP A 54 18.83 -24.98 6.91
N GLU A 55 18.46 -24.95 8.20
CA GLU A 55 17.57 -25.96 8.80
C GLU A 55 16.17 -25.98 8.16
N ARG A 56 15.61 -24.81 7.82
CA ARG A 56 14.30 -24.70 7.16
C ARG A 56 14.39 -25.18 5.71
N MET A 57 15.44 -24.82 4.99
CA MET A 57 15.62 -25.17 3.58
C MET A 57 15.68 -26.68 3.31
N CYS A 58 16.06 -27.49 4.29
CA CYS A 58 15.98 -28.96 4.19
C CYS A 58 14.56 -29.48 3.89
N TYR A 59 13.52 -28.72 4.25
CA TYR A 59 12.12 -29.11 4.06
C TYR A 59 11.50 -28.58 2.77
N LYS A 60 12.26 -27.85 1.93
CA LYS A 60 11.71 -27.27 0.69
C LYS A 60 11.15 -28.35 -0.25
N ASN A 61 11.83 -29.49 -0.37
CA ASN A 61 11.37 -30.58 -1.23
C ASN A 61 10.04 -31.19 -0.74
N GLU A 62 9.87 -31.31 0.58
CA GLU A 62 8.61 -31.78 1.18
C GLU A 62 7.49 -30.75 0.97
N TYR A 63 7.79 -29.46 1.14
CA TYR A 63 6.87 -28.37 0.84
C TYR A 63 6.45 -28.36 -0.63
N ASP A 64 7.40 -28.47 -1.58
CA ASP A 64 7.11 -28.47 -3.01
C ASP A 64 6.21 -29.65 -3.41
N ALA A 65 6.38 -30.81 -2.75
CA ALA A 65 5.57 -32.01 -2.93
C ALA A 65 4.23 -32.00 -2.16
N SER A 66 4.03 -31.05 -1.25
CA SER A 66 2.80 -30.93 -0.46
C SER A 66 1.61 -30.42 -1.30
N ASP A 67 0.40 -30.59 -0.76
CA ASP A 67 -0.82 -30.08 -1.36
C ASP A 67 -0.71 -28.57 -1.63
N ASN A 68 -1.19 -28.13 -2.79
CA ASN A 68 -1.17 -26.71 -3.16
C ASN A 68 -1.94 -25.82 -2.18
N LYS A 69 -2.90 -26.38 -1.41
CA LYS A 69 -3.60 -25.59 -0.40
C LYS A 69 -2.71 -25.12 0.75
N VAL A 70 -1.65 -25.86 1.13
CA VAL A 70 -0.76 -25.43 2.23
C VAL A 70 0.33 -24.46 1.78
N LYS A 71 0.44 -24.23 0.47
CA LYS A 71 1.44 -23.34 -0.13
C LYS A 71 0.99 -21.88 -0.03
N ILE A 72 1.95 -20.97 -0.04
CA ILE A 72 1.67 -19.56 -0.30
C ILE A 72 1.05 -19.47 -1.70
N THR A 73 -0.09 -18.80 -1.83
CA THR A 73 -0.73 -18.67 -3.14
C THR A 73 0.12 -17.79 -4.07
N GLU A 74 0.14 -18.10 -5.37
CA GLU A 74 0.96 -17.35 -6.35
C GLU A 74 0.63 -15.84 -6.36
N ASN A 75 -0.65 -15.49 -6.18
CA ASN A 75 -1.08 -14.11 -6.10
C ASN A 75 -0.63 -13.42 -4.80
N ALA A 76 -0.64 -14.10 -3.65
CA ALA A 76 -0.14 -13.57 -2.39
C ALA A 76 1.38 -13.37 -2.43
N LYS A 77 2.14 -14.34 -2.96
CA LYS A 77 3.59 -14.22 -3.19
C LYS A 77 3.94 -12.97 -3.98
N LYS A 78 3.24 -12.77 -5.09
CA LYS A 78 3.44 -11.62 -5.96
C LYS A 78 3.11 -10.30 -5.26
N PHE A 79 2.02 -10.27 -4.50
CA PHE A 79 1.63 -9.13 -3.69
C PHE A 79 2.68 -8.77 -2.63
N LEU A 80 3.13 -9.74 -1.83
CA LEU A 80 4.16 -9.52 -0.81
C LEU A 80 5.45 -8.97 -1.43
N GLN A 81 5.91 -9.55 -2.53
CA GLN A 81 7.09 -9.09 -3.24
C GLN A 81 6.92 -7.68 -3.84
N ASP A 82 5.72 -7.32 -4.31
CA ASP A 82 5.46 -5.98 -4.86
C ASP A 82 5.27 -4.92 -3.75
N VAL A 83 4.66 -5.26 -2.61
CA VAL A 83 4.54 -4.37 -1.43
C VAL A 83 5.90 -4.19 -0.75
N ASN A 84 6.77 -5.20 -0.72
CA ASN A 84 8.13 -5.07 -0.21
C ASN A 84 8.94 -3.97 -0.91
N LYS A 85 8.70 -3.74 -2.20
CA LYS A 85 9.35 -2.65 -2.96
C LYS A 85 8.89 -1.26 -2.52
N LEU A 86 7.77 -1.16 -1.80
CA LEU A 86 7.24 0.09 -1.23
C LEU A 86 7.80 0.36 0.17
N HIS A 87 8.70 -0.47 0.69
CA HIS A 87 9.38 -0.20 1.95
C HIS A 87 10.36 1.00 1.80
N PRO A 88 10.43 1.93 2.76
CA PRO A 88 9.74 1.97 4.06
C PRO A 88 8.36 2.65 4.07
N GLN A 89 7.85 3.12 2.92
CA GLN A 89 6.58 3.86 2.84
C GLN A 89 5.35 3.03 3.20
N VAL A 90 5.41 1.72 2.97
CA VAL A 90 4.41 0.74 3.40
C VAL A 90 5.12 -0.37 4.17
N LYS A 91 4.63 -0.71 5.36
CA LYS A 91 5.12 -1.86 6.14
C LYS A 91 4.13 -3.03 6.10
N ILE A 92 4.67 -4.24 6.04
CA ILE A 92 3.90 -5.48 6.14
C ILE A 92 4.04 -6.01 7.58
N VAL A 93 2.91 -6.37 8.18
CA VAL A 93 2.84 -7.00 9.50
C VAL A 93 2.00 -8.26 9.37
N ILE A 94 2.62 -9.41 9.57
CA ILE A 94 1.93 -10.71 9.62
C ILE A 94 1.57 -10.99 11.08
N ILE A 95 0.31 -11.29 11.36
CA ILE A 95 -0.19 -11.66 12.68
C ILE A 95 -0.82 -13.04 12.57
N SER A 96 -0.23 -14.06 13.20
CA SER A 96 -0.72 -15.43 13.06
C SER A 96 -0.53 -16.23 14.35
N ARG A 97 -1.46 -17.18 14.59
CA ARG A 97 -1.37 -18.16 15.68
C ARG A 97 -0.47 -19.36 15.32
N ASN A 98 0.26 -19.27 14.21
CA ASN A 98 1.20 -20.29 13.77
C ASN A 98 2.64 -19.97 14.20
N HIS A 99 3.52 -20.96 14.07
CA HIS A 99 4.91 -20.90 14.47
C HIS A 99 5.70 -19.92 13.60
N GLU A 100 6.52 -19.07 14.23
CA GLU A 100 7.36 -18.09 13.53
C GLU A 100 8.24 -18.74 12.46
N ASN A 101 8.85 -19.89 12.80
CA ASN A 101 9.74 -20.60 11.91
C ASN A 101 9.02 -21.24 10.72
N TYR A 102 7.75 -21.65 10.88
CA TYR A 102 6.93 -22.13 9.78
C TYR A 102 6.62 -21.00 8.79
N ILE A 103 6.22 -19.83 9.30
CA ILE A 103 5.95 -18.63 8.49
C ILE A 103 7.22 -18.23 7.70
N LYS A 104 8.38 -18.15 8.37
CA LYS A 104 9.65 -17.84 7.72
C LYS A 104 10.04 -18.87 6.67
N ALA A 105 9.87 -20.17 6.96
CA ALA A 105 10.18 -21.25 6.02
C ALA A 105 9.42 -21.09 4.70
N LEU A 106 8.10 -20.88 4.77
CA LEU A 106 7.25 -20.74 3.59
C LEU A 106 7.62 -19.49 2.77
N LEU A 107 7.94 -18.37 3.42
CA LEU A 107 8.43 -17.17 2.74
C LEU A 107 9.77 -17.45 2.03
N GLU A 108 10.67 -18.20 2.66
CA GLU A 108 11.98 -18.57 2.09
C GLU A 108 11.86 -19.55 0.93
N PHE A 109 10.99 -20.56 1.03
CA PHE A 109 10.73 -21.52 -0.05
C PHE A 109 10.22 -20.83 -1.33
N GLU A 110 9.47 -19.74 -1.17
CA GLU A 110 8.96 -18.93 -2.28
C GLU A 110 9.89 -17.79 -2.69
N ASN A 111 11.08 -17.70 -2.09
CA ASN A 111 12.06 -16.64 -2.33
C ASN A 111 11.45 -15.23 -2.11
N ILE A 112 10.74 -15.07 -0.99
CA ILE A 112 10.18 -13.80 -0.52
C ILE A 112 11.10 -13.25 0.57
N ASP A 113 11.71 -12.08 0.32
CA ASP A 113 12.51 -11.38 1.33
C ASP A 113 11.61 -10.92 2.48
N HIS A 114 11.85 -11.45 3.68
CA HIS A 114 11.07 -11.15 4.87
C HIS A 114 11.79 -10.26 5.88
N ARG A 115 12.99 -9.76 5.57
CA ARG A 115 13.80 -8.94 6.50
C ARG A 115 13.09 -7.69 7.00
N ASN A 116 12.18 -7.13 6.19
CA ASN A 116 11.41 -5.94 6.53
C ASN A 116 9.94 -6.25 6.93
N ILE A 117 9.57 -7.53 6.98
CA ILE A 117 8.23 -7.96 7.39
C ILE A 117 8.26 -8.17 8.91
N THR A 118 7.35 -7.51 9.63
CA THR A 118 7.16 -7.78 11.06
C THR A 118 6.27 -9.00 11.21
N ILE A 119 6.69 -9.99 11.98
CA ILE A 119 5.88 -11.20 12.25
C ILE A 119 5.53 -11.20 13.74
N TYR A 120 4.24 -11.28 14.06
CA TYR A 120 3.73 -11.57 15.39
C TYR A 120 3.14 -12.99 15.41
N PRO A 121 3.92 -13.98 15.87
CA PRO A 121 3.57 -15.39 15.78
C PRO A 121 2.98 -15.93 17.10
N ARG A 122 2.71 -17.24 17.11
CA ARG A 122 2.54 -18.05 18.31
C ARG A 122 3.77 -18.02 19.20
N GLY A 123 3.56 -18.15 20.51
CA GLY A 123 4.64 -18.31 21.47
C GLY A 123 5.21 -19.73 21.50
N VAL A 124 6.27 -19.90 22.28
CA VAL A 124 7.02 -21.16 22.39
C VAL A 124 6.74 -21.82 23.74
N GLY A 125 6.39 -23.11 23.71
CA GLY A 125 6.02 -23.86 24.90
C GLY A 125 4.75 -23.30 25.55
N ASN A 126 4.83 -22.96 26.83
CA ASN A 126 3.71 -22.43 27.60
C ASN A 126 3.58 -20.89 27.54
N LYS A 127 4.47 -20.20 26.82
CA LYS A 127 4.41 -18.75 26.66
C LYS A 127 3.42 -18.41 25.55
N ILE A 128 2.50 -17.49 25.83
CA ILE A 128 1.58 -16.93 24.83
C ILE A 128 2.34 -15.91 23.97
N GLY A 129 2.33 -16.11 22.66
CA GLY A 129 2.92 -15.19 21.70
C GLY A 129 1.99 -14.04 21.31
N PRO A 130 2.54 -12.98 20.72
CA PRO A 130 1.76 -11.81 20.34
C PRO A 130 0.70 -12.11 19.27
N GLY A 131 0.93 -13.10 18.39
CA GLY A 131 -0.02 -13.48 17.35
C GLY A 131 -1.25 -14.24 17.85
N GLU A 132 -1.25 -14.70 19.10
CA GLU A 132 -2.36 -15.46 19.69
C GLU A 132 -3.54 -14.56 20.10
N ASP A 133 -3.31 -13.25 20.23
CA ASP A 133 -4.32 -12.21 20.50
C ASP A 133 -4.17 -11.10 19.44
N LYS A 134 -4.90 -11.23 18.33
CA LYS A 134 -4.75 -10.35 17.16
C LYS A 134 -5.11 -8.90 17.48
N TYR A 135 -6.14 -8.69 18.32
CA TYR A 135 -6.50 -7.38 18.83
C TYR A 135 -5.31 -6.71 19.56
N LYS A 136 -4.71 -7.39 20.56
CA LYS A 136 -3.57 -6.83 21.30
C LYS A 136 -2.33 -6.65 20.42
N ALA A 137 -2.12 -7.53 19.44
CA ALA A 137 -1.01 -7.39 18.48
C ALA A 137 -1.10 -6.07 17.70
N VAL A 138 -2.29 -5.76 17.15
CA VAL A 138 -2.53 -4.50 16.43
C VAL A 138 -2.40 -3.31 17.37
N VAL A 139 -3.03 -3.34 18.55
CA VAL A 139 -2.95 -2.24 19.53
C VAL A 139 -1.49 -1.96 19.91
N SER A 140 -0.71 -3.00 20.17
CA SER A 140 0.70 -2.88 20.57
C SER A 140 1.56 -2.36 19.42
N HIS A 141 1.29 -2.77 18.18
CA HIS A 141 2.01 -2.28 17.01
C HIS A 141 1.71 -0.80 16.74
N GLU A 142 0.44 -0.39 16.77
CA GLU A 142 0.03 1.00 16.52
C GLU A 142 0.51 1.99 17.58
N LYS A 143 0.76 1.52 18.82
CA LYS A 143 1.32 2.31 19.92
C LYS A 143 2.82 2.56 19.82
N LYS A 144 3.52 1.92 18.86
CA LYS A 144 4.95 2.19 18.65
C LYS A 144 5.18 3.65 18.23
N PRO A 145 6.23 4.34 18.73
CA PRO A 145 6.46 5.76 18.46
C PRO A 145 6.57 6.13 16.98
N GLU A 146 7.07 5.22 16.16
CA GLU A 146 7.19 5.39 14.71
C GLU A 146 5.86 5.32 13.95
N CYS A 147 4.84 4.68 14.52
CA CYS A 147 3.57 4.43 13.85
C CYS A 147 2.69 5.67 13.89
N LEU A 148 2.30 6.16 12.71
CA LEU A 148 1.45 7.33 12.55
C LEU A 148 0.11 6.95 11.88
N PRO A 149 -0.94 7.79 12.03
CA PRO A 149 -2.17 7.64 11.26
C PRO A 149 -1.88 7.68 9.75
N GLY A 150 -2.61 6.83 9.00
CA GLY A 150 -2.51 6.73 7.55
C GLY A 150 -3.29 5.51 7.05
N PHE A 151 -2.96 4.99 5.88
CA PHE A 151 -3.69 3.87 5.29
C PHE A 151 -3.46 2.57 6.07
N ARG A 152 -4.53 1.78 6.25
CA ARG A 152 -4.47 0.43 6.79
C ARG A 152 -5.18 -0.54 5.86
N LEU A 153 -4.53 -1.67 5.57
CA LEU A 153 -5.13 -2.82 4.94
C LEU A 153 -5.16 -3.96 5.95
N ILE A 154 -6.30 -4.63 6.10
CA ILE A 154 -6.47 -5.85 6.89
C ILE A 154 -7.00 -6.93 5.95
N CYS A 155 -6.31 -8.07 5.88
CA CYS A 155 -6.80 -9.27 5.23
C CYS A 155 -6.78 -10.43 6.21
N ASP A 156 -7.91 -11.12 6.37
CA ASP A 156 -8.06 -12.29 7.23
C ASP A 156 -9.17 -13.19 6.68
N ASP A 157 -8.98 -14.50 6.62
CA ASP A 157 -10.00 -15.45 6.14
C ASP A 157 -10.99 -15.84 7.23
N ASP A 158 -10.63 -15.68 8.50
CA ASP A 158 -11.55 -15.79 9.62
C ASP A 158 -12.12 -14.40 9.97
N GLU A 159 -13.44 -14.26 9.83
CA GLU A 159 -14.13 -12.97 10.02
C GLU A 159 -13.95 -12.42 11.44
N ILE A 160 -13.92 -13.31 12.45
CA ILE A 160 -13.78 -12.92 13.86
C ILE A 160 -12.37 -12.36 14.09
N ASP A 161 -11.36 -13.06 13.58
CA ASP A 161 -9.97 -12.64 13.67
C ASP A 161 -9.70 -11.31 12.94
N GLY A 162 -10.29 -11.14 11.76
CA GLY A 162 -10.24 -9.90 11.00
C GLY A 162 -10.89 -8.73 11.75
N GLU A 163 -12.04 -8.98 12.38
CA GLU A 163 -12.71 -8.00 13.23
C GLU A 163 -11.89 -7.64 14.48
N GLU A 164 -11.21 -8.60 15.11
CA GLU A 164 -10.31 -8.34 16.25
C GLU A 164 -9.19 -7.37 15.86
N MET A 165 -8.54 -7.58 14.72
CA MET A 165 -7.53 -6.65 14.20
C MET A 165 -8.13 -5.26 13.93
N TYR A 166 -9.31 -5.20 13.32
CA TYR A 166 -9.99 -3.95 13.04
C TYR A 166 -10.39 -3.19 14.32
N ASN A 167 -10.85 -3.90 15.34
CA ASN A 167 -11.16 -3.33 16.65
C ASN A 167 -9.90 -2.80 17.35
N GLY A 168 -8.73 -3.41 17.14
CA GLY A 168 -7.44 -2.88 17.60
C GLY A 168 -7.11 -1.52 16.98
N LEU A 169 -7.42 -1.32 15.69
CA LEU A 169 -7.29 -0.02 15.04
C LEU A 169 -8.27 1.01 15.61
N LYS A 170 -9.53 0.63 15.88
CA LYS A 170 -10.51 1.52 16.51
C LYS A 170 -10.05 1.98 17.89
N HIS A 171 -9.58 1.05 18.72
CA HIS A 171 -9.09 1.34 20.07
C HIS A 171 -7.95 2.36 20.09
N THR A 172 -7.07 2.30 19.09
CA THR A 172 -5.92 3.21 18.98
C THR A 172 -6.23 4.50 18.22
N GLY A 173 -7.47 4.70 17.77
CA GLY A 173 -7.86 5.84 16.96
C GLY A 173 -7.14 5.87 15.61
N ARG A 174 -6.93 4.69 14.99
CA ARG A 174 -6.23 4.49 13.71
C ARG A 174 -7.14 3.94 12.60
N SER A 175 -8.45 3.96 12.82
CA SER A 175 -9.44 3.35 11.92
C SER A 175 -10.06 4.30 10.89
N GLN A 176 -9.49 5.49 10.67
CA GLN A 176 -10.08 6.51 9.78
C GLN A 176 -9.97 6.14 8.29
N LEU A 177 -8.94 5.40 7.90
CA LEU A 177 -8.68 5.00 6.53
C LEU A 177 -8.25 3.53 6.47
N VAL A 178 -9.25 2.65 6.57
CA VAL A 178 -9.05 1.19 6.59
C VAL A 178 -9.74 0.55 5.40
N LYS A 179 -9.07 -0.43 4.80
CA LYS A 179 -9.65 -1.42 3.90
C LYS A 179 -9.56 -2.78 4.58
N TYR A 180 -10.71 -3.37 4.87
CA TYR A 180 -10.82 -4.68 5.48
C TYR A 180 -11.40 -5.64 4.45
N HIS A 181 -10.72 -6.76 4.23
CA HIS A 181 -11.18 -7.82 3.33
C HIS A 181 -11.18 -9.15 4.07
N ASN A 182 -12.36 -9.76 4.14
CA ASN A 182 -12.53 -11.14 4.56
C ASN A 182 -12.97 -11.96 3.35
N GLU A 183 -12.16 -12.93 2.98
CA GLU A 183 -12.38 -13.79 1.82
C GLU A 183 -11.98 -15.22 2.19
N LYS A 184 -12.56 -16.21 1.52
CA LYS A 184 -12.15 -17.60 1.71
C LYS A 184 -10.72 -17.85 1.20
N PRO A 185 -10.03 -18.88 1.71
CA PRO A 185 -8.70 -19.23 1.22
C PRO A 185 -8.64 -19.39 -0.30
N GLY A 186 -7.63 -18.74 -0.90
CA GLY A 186 -7.44 -18.67 -2.35
C GLY A 186 -8.35 -17.70 -3.12
N GLN A 187 -9.30 -17.00 -2.46
CA GLN A 187 -10.22 -16.05 -3.12
C GLN A 187 -9.82 -14.57 -2.96
N PHE A 188 -8.76 -14.28 -2.19
CA PHE A 188 -8.24 -12.93 -2.00
C PHE A 188 -7.83 -12.26 -3.32
N LYS A 189 -8.34 -11.04 -3.54
CA LYS A 189 -8.11 -10.23 -4.75
C LYS A 189 -6.87 -9.35 -4.63
N TRP A 190 -5.72 -9.98 -4.41
CA TRP A 190 -4.45 -9.32 -4.12
C TRP A 190 -4.06 -8.16 -5.07
N GLY A 191 -4.36 -8.30 -6.37
CA GLY A 191 -4.13 -7.23 -7.34
C GLY A 191 -4.98 -5.98 -7.08
N GLU A 192 -6.24 -6.15 -6.66
CA GLU A 192 -7.12 -5.04 -6.27
C GLU A 192 -6.62 -4.39 -4.96
N TYR A 193 -6.16 -5.18 -4.00
CA TYR A 193 -5.64 -4.64 -2.73
C TYR A 193 -4.33 -3.86 -2.93
N PHE A 194 -3.47 -4.32 -3.85
CA PHE A 194 -2.29 -3.55 -4.25
C PHE A 194 -2.71 -2.21 -4.89
N LYS A 195 -3.76 -2.22 -5.73
CA LYS A 195 -4.34 -1.00 -6.29
C LYS A 195 -4.86 -0.07 -5.18
N GLU A 196 -5.48 -0.60 -4.13
CA GLU A 196 -5.93 0.19 -2.97
C GLU A 196 -4.77 0.81 -2.20
N ILE A 197 -3.67 0.07 -1.98
CA ILE A 197 -2.45 0.60 -1.37
C ILE A 197 -1.94 1.78 -2.18
N LEU A 198 -1.73 1.60 -3.49
CA LEU A 198 -1.27 2.68 -4.37
C LEU A 198 -2.27 3.85 -4.34
N THR A 199 -3.56 3.58 -4.42
CA THR A 199 -4.57 4.65 -4.44
C THR A 199 -4.57 5.46 -3.14
N ASN A 200 -4.25 4.88 -1.99
CA ASN A 200 -4.36 5.54 -0.70
C ASN A 200 -3.01 5.96 -0.08
N CYS A 201 -1.88 5.65 -0.73
CA CYS A 201 -0.54 5.97 -0.26
C CYS A 201 0.20 6.89 -1.26
N ASP A 202 -0.02 8.21 -1.19
CA ASP A 202 0.50 9.18 -2.17
C ASP A 202 2.02 9.11 -2.41
N ILE A 203 2.81 8.80 -1.38
CA ILE A 203 4.27 8.65 -1.48
C ILE A 203 4.64 7.34 -2.19
N ALA A 204 3.88 6.26 -1.96
CA ALA A 204 4.11 4.97 -2.59
C ALA A 204 3.86 5.01 -4.11
N VAL A 205 2.88 5.80 -4.56
CA VAL A 205 2.65 6.05 -6.00
C VAL A 205 3.84 6.74 -6.65
N LYS A 206 4.44 7.73 -6.00
CA LYS A 206 5.60 8.46 -6.55
C LYS A 206 6.81 7.54 -6.76
N GLU A 207 7.15 6.70 -5.78
CA GLU A 207 8.25 5.74 -5.92
C GLU A 207 7.94 4.66 -6.98
N TYR A 208 6.68 4.24 -7.10
CA TYR A 208 6.23 3.32 -8.15
C TYR A 208 6.39 3.93 -9.56
N LEU A 209 5.97 5.18 -9.74
CA LEU A 209 6.01 5.89 -11.03
C LEU A 209 7.42 6.22 -11.51
N ASN A 210 8.38 6.41 -10.60
CA ASN A 210 9.77 6.70 -10.95
C ASN A 210 10.55 5.50 -11.52
N GLY A 211 9.87 4.41 -11.89
CA GLY A 211 10.48 3.24 -12.54
C GLY A 211 11.35 2.37 -11.64
N LYS A 212 11.49 2.69 -10.35
CA LYS A 212 12.15 1.82 -9.37
C LYS A 212 11.37 0.51 -9.12
N ILE A 213 10.09 0.49 -9.46
CA ILE A 213 9.17 -0.61 -9.16
C ILE A 213 8.50 -1.05 -10.47
N GLY A 214 9.14 -1.98 -11.20
CA GLY A 214 8.45 -2.72 -12.25
C GLY A 214 7.40 -3.63 -11.62
N SER A 215 6.12 -3.37 -11.90
CA SER A 215 5.03 -4.29 -11.51
C SER A 215 5.10 -5.55 -12.35
N ARG A 216 5.09 -6.71 -11.69
CA ARG A 216 4.88 -8.01 -12.36
C ARG A 216 3.40 -8.32 -12.55
N PHE A 217 2.51 -7.59 -11.87
CA PHE A 217 1.10 -7.61 -12.24
C PHE A 217 0.97 -6.87 -13.56
N HIS A 218 0.66 -7.60 -14.62
CA HIS A 218 0.06 -7.07 -15.84
C HIS A 218 -1.32 -6.43 -15.56
N LEU A 219 -1.53 -5.83 -14.38
CA LEU A 219 -2.76 -5.15 -13.97
C LEU A 219 -3.09 -3.98 -14.89
N PHE A 220 -2.08 -3.46 -15.58
CA PHE A 220 -2.17 -2.32 -16.49
C PHE A 220 -1.96 -2.73 -17.95
N THR A 221 -2.27 -3.96 -18.36
CA THR A 221 -2.40 -4.32 -19.80
C THR A 221 -3.64 -3.68 -20.40
N ALA A 222 -3.60 -2.38 -20.53
CA ALA A 222 -4.17 -1.70 -21.65
C ALA A 222 -3.23 -0.52 -21.91
N LYS A 223 -2.92 -0.22 -23.16
CA LYS A 223 -2.08 0.93 -23.51
C LYS A 223 -2.77 2.23 -23.10
N VAL A 224 -2.00 3.26 -22.71
CA VAL A 224 -2.49 4.66 -22.86
C VAL A 224 -3.09 4.74 -24.25
N ASP A 225 -4.32 5.23 -24.36
CA ASP A 225 -4.98 5.45 -25.65
C ASP A 225 -3.96 6.16 -26.54
N GLU A 226 -3.44 5.52 -27.59
CA GLU A 226 -2.25 6.01 -28.32
C GLU A 226 -2.48 7.44 -28.86
N LYS A 227 -3.76 7.83 -28.95
CA LYS A 227 -4.30 9.13 -29.36
C LYS A 227 -4.31 10.22 -28.27
N ILE A 228 -3.98 9.91 -27.02
CA ILE A 228 -3.98 10.87 -25.90
C ILE A 228 -2.62 10.86 -25.20
N GLY A 229 -2.03 12.04 -25.01
CA GLY A 229 -0.74 12.21 -24.35
C GLY A 229 0.37 12.61 -25.31
N ASP A 230 0.98 13.77 -25.05
CA ASP A 230 2.33 14.06 -25.58
C ASP A 230 3.36 13.06 -25.01
N GLN A 231 4.58 13.06 -25.56
CA GLN A 231 5.62 12.12 -25.13
C GLN A 231 5.94 12.24 -23.63
N SER A 232 5.93 13.47 -23.09
CA SER A 232 6.22 13.71 -21.67
C SER A 232 5.16 13.16 -20.73
N PHE A 233 3.89 13.20 -21.14
CA PHE A 233 2.78 12.57 -20.45
C PHE A 233 2.90 11.03 -20.48
N LYS A 234 3.24 10.48 -21.65
CA LYS A 234 3.42 9.03 -21.81
C LYS A 234 4.60 8.52 -20.97
N ASP A 235 5.71 9.24 -20.96
CA ASP A 235 6.90 8.87 -20.16
C ASP A 235 6.58 8.86 -18.66
N ARG A 236 5.78 9.83 -18.17
CA ARG A 236 5.44 9.95 -16.75
C ARG A 236 4.35 8.99 -16.28
N TYR A 237 3.41 8.63 -17.15
CA TYR A 237 2.16 7.99 -16.73
C TYR A 237 1.79 6.69 -17.46
N SER A 238 2.62 6.20 -18.39
CA SER A 238 2.34 4.97 -19.18
C SER A 238 2.04 3.74 -18.34
N GLN A 239 2.55 3.69 -17.10
CA GLN A 239 2.43 2.54 -16.20
C GLN A 239 1.18 2.57 -15.30
N VAL A 240 0.34 3.61 -15.38
CA VAL A 240 -0.84 3.76 -14.50
C VAL A 240 -2.09 4.19 -15.26
N LYS A 241 -3.26 3.76 -14.77
CA LYS A 241 -4.56 3.99 -15.43
C LYS A 241 -5.69 4.24 -14.45
N GLY A 242 -6.82 4.74 -14.99
CA GLY A 242 -8.05 4.95 -14.22
C GLY A 242 -7.83 5.91 -13.06
N ASP A 243 -8.36 5.58 -11.88
CA ASP A 243 -8.30 6.47 -10.72
C ASP A 243 -6.88 6.71 -10.19
N ILE A 244 -5.98 5.72 -10.34
CA ILE A 244 -4.56 5.86 -9.98
C ILE A 244 -3.90 6.91 -10.87
N LEU A 245 -4.14 6.88 -12.18
CA LEU A 245 -3.64 7.89 -13.10
C LEU A 245 -4.13 9.28 -12.71
N LYS A 246 -5.43 9.40 -12.42
CA LYS A 246 -6.02 10.68 -12.00
C LYS A 246 -5.41 11.19 -10.69
N ARG A 247 -5.19 10.31 -9.72
CA ARG A 247 -4.56 10.68 -8.44
C ARG A 247 -3.07 11.02 -8.60
N ALA A 248 -2.33 10.30 -9.42
CA ALA A 248 -0.94 10.62 -9.77
C ALA A 248 -0.82 12.01 -10.38
N ILE A 249 -1.70 12.33 -11.34
CA ILE A 249 -1.76 13.66 -11.96
C ILE A 249 -2.07 14.74 -10.90
N ILE A 250 -3.08 14.53 -10.04
CA ILE A 250 -3.45 15.49 -8.99
C ILE A 250 -2.30 15.70 -8.00
N ASN A 251 -1.58 14.65 -7.63
CA ASN A 251 -0.45 14.75 -6.71
C ASN A 251 0.74 15.49 -7.33
N ASN A 252 1.02 15.25 -8.61
CA ASN A 252 2.06 16.00 -9.33
C ASN A 252 1.67 17.47 -9.46
N LEU A 253 0.41 17.75 -9.78
CA LEU A 253 -0.14 19.10 -9.81
C LEU A 253 0.09 19.85 -8.50
N LYS A 254 -0.22 19.23 -7.35
CA LYS A 254 0.02 19.84 -6.03
C LYS A 254 1.50 20.18 -5.81
N ASN A 255 2.41 19.24 -6.12
CA ASN A 255 3.85 19.48 -5.92
C ASN A 255 4.38 20.59 -6.85
N ASP A 256 3.84 20.71 -8.06
CA ASP A 256 4.29 21.73 -9.00
C ASP A 256 3.77 23.11 -8.61
N ILE A 257 2.54 23.20 -8.10
CA ILE A 257 1.99 24.44 -7.51
C ILE A 257 2.77 24.87 -6.26
N GLU A 258 3.15 23.95 -5.38
CA GLU A 258 3.91 24.26 -4.16
C GLU A 258 5.27 24.92 -4.42
N LYS A 259 5.82 24.77 -5.64
CA LYS A 259 7.10 25.38 -6.05
C LYS A 259 6.94 26.79 -6.60
N ILE A 260 5.71 27.26 -6.81
CA ILE A 260 5.42 28.57 -7.40
C ILE A 260 5.11 29.56 -6.28
N ASP A 261 5.92 30.62 -6.19
CA ASP A 261 5.89 31.59 -5.09
C ASP A 261 5.27 32.94 -5.46
N ASN A 262 4.84 33.11 -6.71
CA ASN A 262 4.26 34.35 -7.19
C ASN A 262 3.02 34.11 -8.07
N LEU A 263 2.17 35.14 -8.10
CA LEU A 263 0.83 35.04 -8.64
C LEU A 263 0.79 34.91 -10.16
N ASP A 264 1.73 35.55 -10.87
CA ASP A 264 1.73 35.56 -12.33
C ASP A 264 2.22 34.22 -12.90
N ASP A 265 3.29 33.65 -12.32
CA ASP A 265 3.73 32.30 -12.66
C ASP A 265 2.66 31.26 -12.34
N LEU A 266 1.91 31.44 -11.25
CA LEU A 266 0.81 30.51 -10.91
C LEU A 266 -0.32 30.59 -11.94
N LYS A 267 -0.72 31.79 -12.38
CA LYS A 267 -1.74 31.96 -13.43
C LYS A 267 -1.29 31.34 -14.75
N ASP A 268 -0.04 31.55 -15.14
CA ASP A 268 0.52 31.00 -16.38
C ASP A 268 0.63 29.47 -16.31
N PHE A 269 1.04 28.94 -15.16
CA PHE A 269 1.04 27.50 -14.91
C PHE A 269 -0.36 26.91 -15.02
N ILE A 270 -1.37 27.50 -14.36
CA ILE A 270 -2.77 27.04 -14.43
C ILE A 270 -3.25 27.04 -15.89
N LYS A 271 -2.95 28.09 -16.66
CA LYS A 271 -3.32 28.19 -18.07
C LYS A 271 -2.71 27.06 -18.89
N LYS A 272 -1.40 26.79 -18.73
CA LYS A 272 -0.70 25.70 -19.41
C LYS A 272 -1.22 24.33 -18.97
N PHE A 273 -1.44 24.12 -17.68
CA PHE A 273 -1.95 22.86 -17.15
C PHE A 273 -3.35 22.56 -17.69
N LYS A 274 -4.26 23.55 -17.78
CA LYS A 274 -5.60 23.35 -18.37
C LYS A 274 -5.59 22.93 -19.84
N GLN A 275 -4.47 23.10 -20.54
CA GLN A 275 -4.27 22.66 -21.93
C GLN A 275 -3.53 21.32 -22.03
N SER A 276 -3.05 20.78 -20.91
CA SER A 276 -2.21 19.57 -20.88
C SER A 276 -3.01 18.28 -21.01
N SER A 277 -2.29 17.21 -21.38
CA SER A 277 -2.81 15.85 -21.43
C SER A 277 -3.29 15.36 -20.06
N GLU A 278 -2.66 15.84 -18.98
CA GLU A 278 -3.02 15.65 -17.59
C GLU A 278 -4.43 16.17 -17.28
N TYR A 279 -4.70 17.44 -17.59
CA TYR A 279 -6.00 18.03 -17.33
C TYR A 279 -7.10 17.39 -18.18
N MET A 280 -6.80 17.06 -19.45
CA MET A 280 -7.72 16.32 -20.33
C MET A 280 -8.04 14.91 -19.80
N THR A 281 -7.07 14.27 -19.15
CA THR A 281 -7.28 12.96 -18.52
C THR A 281 -8.18 13.05 -17.29
N LEU A 282 -8.05 14.12 -16.50
CA LEU A 282 -8.91 14.36 -15.34
C LEU A 282 -10.34 14.75 -15.72
N SER A 283 -10.51 15.50 -16.81
CA SER A 283 -11.81 15.93 -17.33
C SER A 283 -12.57 14.82 -18.08
N LYS A 284 -11.88 13.75 -18.52
CA LYS A 284 -12.52 12.60 -19.16
C LYS A 284 -13.38 11.82 -18.14
N ALA A 285 -14.69 11.91 -18.34
CA ALA A 285 -15.67 11.23 -17.50
C ALA A 285 -15.62 9.70 -17.63
N GLN A 286 -15.66 9.00 -16.49
CA GLN A 286 -15.83 7.53 -16.42
C GLN A 286 -17.32 7.23 -16.19
N GLY A 287 -18.09 7.17 -17.26
CA GLY A 287 -19.51 6.77 -17.20
C GLY A 287 -20.31 7.30 -18.40
N LEU A 288 -21.26 6.49 -18.90
CA LEU A 288 -22.20 6.89 -19.96
C LEU A 288 -23.02 8.12 -19.56
N PHE A 289 -23.40 8.23 -18.28
CA PHE A 289 -24.26 9.30 -17.78
C PHE A 289 -23.60 10.68 -17.80
N THR A 290 -22.32 10.76 -17.44
CA THR A 290 -21.53 12.01 -17.41
C THR A 290 -21.07 12.50 -18.79
N LYS A 291 -21.09 11.64 -19.82
CA LYS A 291 -20.83 12.07 -21.21
C LYS A 291 -21.98 12.90 -21.80
N VAL A 292 -23.20 12.73 -21.29
CA VAL A 292 -24.42 13.31 -21.88
C VAL A 292 -24.75 14.70 -21.30
N THR A 293 -24.26 15.04 -20.10
CA THR A 293 -24.74 16.23 -19.35
C THR A 293 -23.70 17.35 -19.18
N GLY A 294 -22.45 17.17 -19.60
CA GLY A 294 -21.40 18.20 -19.46
C GLY A 294 -21.00 18.51 -18.01
N ILE A 295 -21.38 17.65 -17.06
CA ILE A 295 -21.06 17.81 -15.63
C ILE A 295 -19.57 17.55 -15.41
N LYS A 296 -18.88 18.49 -14.75
CA LYS A 296 -17.47 18.36 -14.35
C LYS A 296 -17.27 17.10 -13.53
N THR A 297 -16.22 16.33 -13.83
CA THR A 297 -15.88 15.13 -13.06
C THR A 297 -15.43 15.51 -11.64
N ASP A 298 -15.56 14.61 -10.67
CA ASP A 298 -15.05 14.83 -9.31
C ASP A 298 -13.56 15.16 -9.29
N SER A 299 -12.79 14.56 -10.19
CA SER A 299 -11.37 14.85 -10.35
C SER A 299 -11.10 16.24 -10.92
N GLN A 300 -11.92 16.70 -11.85
CA GLN A 300 -11.83 18.07 -12.37
C GLN A 300 -12.21 19.09 -11.30
N ARG A 301 -13.23 18.80 -10.48
CA ARG A 301 -13.63 19.63 -9.35
C ARG A 301 -12.52 19.74 -8.30
N ALA A 302 -11.88 18.63 -7.95
CA ALA A 302 -10.72 18.61 -7.06
C ALA A 302 -9.55 19.47 -7.58
N VAL A 303 -9.29 19.46 -8.90
CA VAL A 303 -8.26 20.33 -9.51
C VAL A 303 -8.62 21.81 -9.40
N GLU A 304 -9.87 22.18 -9.70
CA GLU A 304 -10.30 23.58 -9.61
C GLU A 304 -10.26 24.09 -8.16
N GLU A 305 -10.55 23.23 -7.18
CA GLU A 305 -10.38 23.54 -5.75
C GLU A 305 -8.91 23.77 -5.39
N ILE A 306 -7.99 22.95 -5.89
CA ILE A 306 -6.54 23.13 -5.70
C ILE A 306 -6.09 24.48 -6.27
N PHE A 307 -6.49 24.80 -7.50
CA PHE A 307 -6.17 26.08 -8.13
C PHE A 307 -6.73 27.26 -7.36
N SER A 308 -8.00 27.17 -6.95
CA SER A 308 -8.67 28.24 -6.21
C SER A 308 -7.99 28.50 -4.87
N LYS A 309 -7.56 27.44 -4.17
CA LYS A 309 -6.81 27.55 -2.92
C LYS A 309 -5.45 28.23 -3.14
N ALA A 310 -4.66 27.74 -4.10
CA ALA A 310 -3.34 28.29 -4.39
C ALA A 310 -3.39 29.77 -4.80
N LEU A 311 -4.38 30.16 -5.63
CA LEU A 311 -4.59 31.56 -6.00
C LEU A 311 -4.93 32.43 -4.79
N LYS A 312 -5.80 31.96 -3.89
CA LYS A 312 -6.14 32.68 -2.65
C LYS A 312 -4.93 32.85 -1.74
N ASP A 313 -4.10 31.81 -1.62
CA ASP A 313 -2.91 31.81 -0.76
C ASP A 313 -1.88 32.84 -1.24
N LEU A 314 -1.71 33.01 -2.56
CA LEU A 314 -0.79 34.02 -3.13
C LEU A 314 -1.42 35.42 -3.31
N GLN A 315 -2.75 35.52 -3.44
CA GLN A 315 -3.47 36.81 -3.49
C GLN A 315 -3.65 37.45 -2.12
N SER A 316 -3.55 36.68 -1.04
CA SER A 316 -3.62 37.16 0.33
C SER A 316 -2.19 37.39 0.83
N PRO A 317 -1.62 38.60 0.71
CA PRO A 317 -0.32 38.88 1.31
C PRO A 317 -0.44 38.67 2.83
N LYS A 318 0.35 37.74 3.37
CA LYS A 318 0.66 37.55 4.80
C LYS A 318 -0.24 38.32 5.77
N LEU A 319 -1.33 37.68 6.22
CA LEU A 319 -1.93 37.94 7.54
C LEU A 319 -1.24 37.10 8.63
N ALA A 320 0.10 37.00 8.54
CA ALA A 320 0.97 36.39 9.54
C ALA A 320 2.32 37.14 9.58
N MET A 321 2.26 38.46 9.75
CA MET A 321 3.12 39.13 10.71
C MET A 321 2.24 39.49 11.91
N ARG A 322 2.14 38.56 12.85
CA ARG A 322 1.91 38.76 14.29
C ARG A 322 2.08 37.42 14.99
#